data_AF-A0A914Q658-F1
#
_entry.id   AF-A0A914Q658-F1
#
_cell.length_a   1.000
_cell.length_b   1.000
_cell.length_c   1.000
_cell.angle_alpha   90.00
_cell.angle_beta   90.00
_cell.angle_gamma   90.00
#
_symmetry.space_group_name_H-M   'P 1'
#
loop_
_entity.id
_entity.type
_entity.pdbx_description
1 polymer ?
#
loop_
_entity_poly.entity_id
_entity_poly.type
_entity_poly.pdbx_seq_one_letter_code
_entity_poly.pdbx_strand_id
1 'polypeptide(L)'
;MSDFWIGLTNLMPSRNWSWVDGTLLDFNDWASGEPKNLSSCATMSPIDGYWRSDDCFKSKPFICEIKPSLTTIKTTTTKTTTTTKITTTKAVTKYPIYENCTKPFTYFEPSHSCFGVGNFTGPMDWSSGEVYCEQYGAHLASIHSYDELYFLGSMVNIGHTALWVGAFSNDNGKTWAWSDRSVWDYNPFYNGYPKLQISACGRVWSAGIVDEVCTDVSQIICKKSL
;
A
#
# COMPACT_ATOMS: atom_id res chain seq x y z
N MET A 1 18.97 -11.34 -24.01
CA MET A 1 18.94 -10.82 -22.62
C MET A 1 17.51 -10.45 -22.31
N SER A 2 17.07 -10.62 -21.06
CA SER A 2 15.72 -10.25 -20.63
C SER A 2 15.67 -8.77 -20.25
N ASP A 3 14.55 -8.11 -20.54
CA ASP A 3 14.29 -6.75 -20.09
C ASP A 3 14.08 -6.69 -18.57
N PHE A 4 14.27 -5.51 -17.99
CA PHE A 4 14.12 -5.24 -16.57
C PHE A 4 12.82 -4.49 -16.29
N TRP A 5 12.11 -4.84 -15.22
CA TRP A 5 11.04 -3.99 -14.70
C TRP A 5 11.59 -2.64 -14.22
N ILE A 6 10.89 -1.56 -14.57
CA ILE A 6 11.06 -0.22 -14.02
C ILE A 6 9.76 0.24 -13.38
N GLY A 7 9.81 1.32 -12.59
CA GLY A 7 8.67 1.80 -11.81
C GLY A 7 7.53 2.46 -12.60
N LEU A 8 7.47 2.36 -13.92
CA LEU A 8 6.47 3.04 -14.75
C LEU A 8 5.28 2.11 -15.05
N THR A 9 4.05 2.55 -14.75
CA THR A 9 2.84 1.73 -14.93
C THR A 9 1.62 2.59 -15.30
N ASN A 10 0.64 1.99 -15.98
CA ASN A 10 -0.69 2.58 -16.20
C ASN A 10 -1.82 1.82 -15.48
N LEU A 11 -1.48 1.04 -14.45
CA LEU A 11 -2.45 0.36 -13.58
C LEU A 11 -3.20 1.32 -12.64
N MET A 12 -2.84 2.61 -12.61
CA MET A 12 -3.55 3.64 -11.86
C MET A 12 -4.99 3.87 -12.36
N PRO A 13 -5.91 4.38 -11.52
CA PRO A 13 -7.31 4.66 -11.92
C PRO A 13 -7.46 5.63 -13.11
N SER A 14 -6.51 6.54 -13.29
CA SER A 14 -6.47 7.48 -14.42
C SER A 14 -6.17 6.79 -15.76
N ARG A 15 -5.67 5.55 -15.74
CA ARG A 15 -5.13 4.79 -16.88
C ARG A 15 -4.02 5.51 -17.66
N ASN A 16 -3.44 6.55 -17.06
CA ASN A 16 -2.27 7.24 -17.59
C ASN A 16 -1.00 6.58 -17.06
N TRP A 17 0.06 6.62 -17.85
CA TRP A 17 1.38 6.18 -17.41
C TRP A 17 1.91 7.11 -16.31
N SER A 18 2.41 6.50 -15.24
CA SER A 18 2.87 7.19 -14.04
C SER A 18 3.91 6.35 -13.30
N TRP A 19 4.83 7.02 -12.62
CA TRP A 19 5.83 6.34 -11.78
C TRP A 19 5.21 5.92 -10.45
N VAL A 20 5.54 4.70 -9.99
CA VAL A 20 5.07 4.15 -8.72
C VAL A 20 5.56 4.93 -7.50
N ASP A 21 6.60 5.75 -7.66
CA ASP A 21 7.16 6.59 -6.60
C ASP A 21 6.52 8.01 -6.55
N GLY A 22 5.51 8.26 -7.38
CA GLY A 22 4.81 9.53 -7.49
C GLY A 22 5.56 10.64 -8.22
N THR A 23 6.74 10.38 -8.79
CA THR A 23 7.42 11.38 -9.64
C THR A 23 6.60 11.70 -10.88
N LEU A 24 6.72 12.96 -11.32
CA LEU A 24 6.08 13.39 -12.55
C LEU A 24 6.71 12.67 -13.73
N LEU A 25 5.89 12.13 -14.62
CA LEU A 25 6.33 11.61 -15.91
C LEU A 25 6.56 12.78 -16.87
N ASP A 26 7.73 13.41 -16.78
CA ASP A 26 8.16 14.52 -17.64
C ASP A 26 9.19 14.11 -18.71
N PHE A 27 9.69 12.87 -18.62
CA PHE A 27 10.59 12.25 -19.57
C PHE A 27 9.92 11.04 -20.23
N ASN A 28 10.16 10.84 -21.54
CA ASN A 28 9.49 9.83 -22.34
C ASN A 28 10.47 9.12 -23.27
N ASP A 29 10.76 7.85 -23.00
CA ASP A 29 11.75 7.06 -23.75
C ASP A 29 11.19 5.72 -24.24
N TRP A 30 9.92 5.73 -24.67
CA TRP A 30 9.28 4.56 -25.28
C TRP A 30 9.95 4.15 -26.59
N ALA A 31 10.11 2.85 -26.79
CA ALA A 31 10.48 2.31 -28.08
C ALA A 31 9.41 2.64 -29.14
N SER A 32 9.82 2.69 -30.41
CA SER A 32 8.90 2.97 -31.52
C SER A 32 7.71 2.00 -31.51
N GLY A 33 6.50 2.56 -31.40
CA GLY A 33 5.25 1.79 -31.37
C GLY A 33 4.85 1.26 -29.98
N GLU A 34 5.51 1.71 -28.92
CA GLU A 34 5.11 1.51 -27.53
C GLU A 34 4.46 2.79 -26.96
N PRO A 35 3.60 2.68 -25.94
CA PRO A 35 3.09 1.45 -25.32
C PRO A 35 2.01 0.77 -26.19
N LYS A 36 2.02 -0.56 -26.25
CA LYS A 36 1.08 -1.37 -27.04
C LYS A 36 -0.25 -1.66 -26.35
N ASN A 37 -0.26 -1.68 -25.01
CA ASN A 37 -1.38 -2.18 -24.20
C ASN A 37 -1.93 -1.12 -23.22
N LEU A 38 -3.25 -1.22 -22.95
CA LEU A 38 -4.00 -0.28 -22.11
C LEU A 38 -3.87 -0.54 -20.59
N SER A 39 -3.30 -1.67 -20.17
CA SER A 39 -3.06 -2.01 -18.76
C SER A 39 -1.82 -2.90 -18.65
N SER A 40 -0.67 -2.29 -18.39
CA SER A 40 0.66 -2.90 -18.51
C SER A 40 1.68 -2.19 -17.61
N CYS A 41 2.81 -2.87 -17.42
CA CYS A 41 3.97 -2.38 -16.70
C CYS A 41 5.08 -2.11 -17.71
N ALA A 42 5.90 -1.09 -17.46
CA ALA A 42 7.01 -0.76 -18.34
C ALA A 42 8.22 -1.63 -18.02
N THR A 43 8.90 -2.09 -19.06
CA THR A 43 10.22 -2.71 -18.99
C THR A 43 11.24 -1.84 -19.71
N MET A 44 12.49 -1.89 -19.26
CA MET A 44 13.64 -1.29 -19.93
C MET A 44 14.52 -2.38 -20.52
N SER A 45 14.85 -2.26 -21.81
CA SER A 45 15.74 -3.21 -22.48
C SER A 45 17.20 -2.88 -22.19
N PRO A 46 18.03 -3.88 -21.82
CA PRO A 46 19.46 -3.67 -21.63
C PRO A 46 20.24 -3.43 -22.92
N ILE A 47 19.59 -3.61 -24.09
CA ILE A 47 20.27 -3.52 -25.39
C ILE A 47 20.27 -2.08 -25.89
N ASP A 48 19.13 -1.40 -25.77
CA ASP A 48 18.88 -0.09 -26.38
C ASP A 48 18.37 0.97 -25.39
N GLY A 49 18.08 0.60 -24.13
CA GLY A 49 17.61 1.52 -23.09
C GLY A 49 16.14 1.94 -23.22
N TYR A 50 15.51 1.70 -24.36
CA TYR A 50 14.11 2.10 -24.59
C TYR A 50 13.11 1.28 -23.79
N TRP A 51 12.01 1.95 -23.43
CA TRP A 51 10.93 1.38 -22.65
C TRP A 51 9.95 0.59 -23.53
N ARG A 52 9.41 -0.51 -23.01
CA ARG A 52 8.39 -1.33 -23.65
C ARG A 52 7.29 -1.67 -22.65
N SER A 53 6.07 -1.83 -23.12
CA SER A 53 4.96 -2.27 -22.26
C SER A 53 4.86 -3.80 -22.28
N ASP A 54 4.73 -4.41 -21.11
CA ASP A 54 4.55 -5.86 -20.98
C ASP A 54 3.54 -6.19 -19.87
N ASP A 55 3.08 -7.44 -19.86
CA ASP A 55 2.19 -7.98 -18.85
C ASP A 55 2.89 -8.00 -17.48
N CYS A 56 2.35 -7.21 -16.54
CA CYS A 56 2.84 -7.05 -15.18
C CYS A 56 3.00 -8.37 -14.41
N PHE A 57 2.27 -9.43 -14.81
CA PHE A 57 2.31 -10.72 -14.12
C PHE A 57 3.49 -11.61 -14.55
N LYS A 58 4.32 -11.15 -15.50
CA LYS A 58 5.52 -11.89 -15.91
C LYS A 58 6.67 -11.74 -14.91
N SER A 59 7.34 -12.85 -14.63
CA SER A 59 8.59 -12.85 -13.87
C SER A 59 9.74 -12.30 -14.71
N LYS A 60 10.38 -11.21 -14.26
CA LYS A 60 11.55 -10.57 -14.87
C LYS A 60 12.46 -9.97 -13.78
N PRO A 61 13.76 -9.77 -14.04
CA PRO A 61 14.60 -8.95 -13.17
C PRO A 61 14.07 -7.51 -13.11
N PHE A 62 14.47 -6.74 -12.10
CA PHE A 62 13.96 -5.39 -11.85
C PHE A 62 15.07 -4.44 -11.39
N ILE A 63 14.85 -3.13 -11.56
CA ILE A 63 15.76 -2.07 -11.12
C ILE A 63 15.11 -1.33 -9.96
N CYS A 64 15.85 -1.17 -8.86
CA CYS A 64 15.44 -0.34 -7.72
C CYS A 64 16.11 1.03 -7.79
N GLU A 65 15.33 2.08 -7.53
CA GLU A 65 15.84 3.42 -7.30
C GLU A 65 15.74 3.76 -5.81
N ILE A 66 16.81 4.31 -5.25
CA ILE A 66 16.81 4.91 -3.92
C ILE A 66 17.15 6.38 -4.09
N LYS A 67 16.20 7.26 -3.78
CA LYS A 67 16.50 8.68 -3.72
C LYS A 67 17.34 8.94 -2.47
N PRO A 68 18.57 9.48 -2.60
CA PRO A 68 19.26 9.98 -1.43
C PRO A 68 18.40 11.10 -0.84
N SER A 69 18.01 10.97 0.42
CA SER A 69 17.28 12.02 1.13
C SER A 69 18.09 13.31 1.09
N LEU A 70 17.76 14.19 0.15
CA LEU A 70 18.25 15.56 0.18
C LEU A 70 17.65 16.17 1.44
N THR A 71 18.49 16.28 2.46
CA THR A 71 18.18 17.08 3.63
C THR A 71 18.15 18.52 3.13
N THR A 72 17.01 18.94 2.60
CA THR A 72 16.72 20.34 2.36
C THR A 72 16.66 20.98 3.73
N ILE A 73 17.82 21.44 4.19
CA ILE A 73 17.94 22.41 5.26
C ILE A 73 17.04 23.55 4.81
N LYS A 74 15.82 23.61 5.35
CA LYS A 74 15.02 24.83 5.28
C LYS A 74 15.84 25.87 6.02
N THR A 75 16.56 26.70 5.27
CA THR A 75 17.22 27.89 5.78
C THR A 75 16.10 28.86 6.18
N THR A 76 15.55 28.64 7.36
CA THR A 76 14.62 29.56 7.99
C THR A 76 15.45 30.72 8.52
N THR A 77 15.50 31.81 7.77
CA THR A 77 16.07 33.09 8.21
C THR A 77 15.17 33.65 9.32
N THR A 78 15.40 33.22 10.56
CA THR A 78 14.76 33.80 11.74
C THR A 78 15.74 34.76 12.42
N LYS A 79 15.35 36.03 12.51
CA LYS A 79 16.06 37.09 13.23
C LYS A 79 16.34 36.69 14.67
N THR A 80 17.60 36.88 15.07
CA THR A 80 18.18 36.65 16.38
C THR A 80 17.53 37.54 17.45
N THR A 81 17.16 36.94 18.59
CA THR A 81 17.24 37.64 19.89
C THR A 81 17.83 36.68 20.91
N THR A 82 19.04 37.03 21.32
CA THR A 82 19.92 36.43 22.32
C THR A 82 19.26 36.34 23.69
N THR A 83 19.38 35.22 24.41
CA THR A 83 19.86 35.16 25.82
C THR A 83 20.24 33.73 26.20
N THR A 84 21.44 33.62 26.75
CA THR A 84 22.21 32.43 27.13
C THR A 84 21.66 31.71 28.36
N LYS A 85 21.60 30.37 28.34
CA LYS A 85 22.08 29.53 29.46
C LYS A 85 22.45 28.12 28.99
N ILE A 86 23.72 27.81 29.23
CA ILE A 86 24.39 26.54 28.93
C ILE A 86 24.06 25.56 30.06
N THR A 87 23.49 24.41 29.70
CA THR A 87 23.60 23.18 30.51
C THR A 87 23.94 22.03 29.57
N THR A 88 25.11 21.44 29.80
CA THR A 88 25.74 20.40 28.99
C THR A 88 25.43 19.02 29.57
N THR A 89 25.40 18.01 28.68
CA THR A 89 25.41 16.54 28.89
C THR A 89 24.07 15.89 29.25
N LYS A 90 23.61 14.80 28.62
CA LYS A 90 24.25 13.75 27.80
C LYS A 90 23.43 13.42 26.55
N ALA A 91 24.12 13.09 25.47
CA ALA A 91 23.55 12.49 24.27
C ALA A 91 22.94 11.11 24.60
N VAL A 92 21.66 10.93 24.27
CA VAL A 92 21.08 9.61 24.02
C VAL A 92 20.89 9.53 22.51
N THR A 93 21.83 8.85 21.85
CA THR A 93 21.65 8.29 20.52
C THR A 93 20.60 7.19 20.60
N LYS A 94 19.36 7.47 20.23
CA LYS A 94 18.39 6.44 19.84
C LYS A 94 17.46 7.01 18.78
N TYR A 95 17.46 6.34 17.63
CA TYR A 95 16.48 6.48 16.55
C TYR A 95 15.06 6.63 17.11
N PRO A 96 14.22 7.54 16.58
CA PRO A 96 12.86 7.66 17.06
C PRO A 96 12.03 6.45 16.56
N ILE A 97 11.41 5.74 17.52
CA ILE A 97 10.07 5.09 17.47
C ILE A 97 9.82 3.75 16.73
N TYR A 98 10.76 2.78 16.76
CA TYR A 98 10.43 1.36 16.48
C TYR A 98 9.65 0.65 17.62
N GLU A 99 9.25 1.36 18.68
CA GLU A 99 8.61 0.77 19.88
C GLU A 99 7.09 0.60 19.79
N ASN A 100 6.40 1.14 18.78
CA ASN A 100 4.92 1.13 18.73
C ASN A 100 4.30 -0.07 17.98
N CYS A 101 5.04 -0.72 17.07
CA CYS A 101 4.57 -1.92 16.39
C CYS A 101 5.24 -3.17 16.99
N THR A 102 4.62 -3.75 18.02
CA THR A 102 5.07 -5.03 18.57
C THR A 102 4.70 -6.17 17.60
N LYS A 103 5.55 -7.18 17.47
CA LYS A 103 5.20 -8.41 16.73
C LYS A 103 3.83 -8.93 17.21
N PRO A 104 2.91 -9.33 16.31
CA PRO A 104 3.14 -9.71 14.90
C PRO A 104 3.05 -8.56 13.87
N PHE A 105 3.00 -7.30 14.29
CA PHE A 105 2.85 -6.17 13.38
C PHE A 105 4.19 -5.69 12.80
N THR A 106 4.14 -5.17 11.57
CA THR A 106 5.23 -4.53 10.84
C THR A 106 4.89 -3.07 10.61
N TYR A 107 5.82 -2.18 10.89
CA TYR A 107 5.67 -0.74 10.67
C TYR A 107 5.77 -0.40 9.18
N PHE A 108 4.87 0.46 8.72
CA PHE A 108 4.83 0.99 7.37
C PHE A 108 5.02 2.51 7.42
N GLU A 109 6.21 2.96 7.00
CA GLU A 109 6.60 4.38 7.00
C GLU A 109 5.60 5.30 6.28
N PRO A 110 5.15 5.00 5.03
CA PRO A 110 4.37 5.96 4.25
C PRO A 110 3.07 6.42 4.90
N SER A 111 2.42 5.58 5.72
CA SER A 111 1.21 5.95 6.47
C SER A 111 1.37 5.94 7.99
N HIS A 112 2.62 5.83 8.48
CA HIS A 112 2.93 5.71 9.90
C HIS A 112 2.06 4.68 10.63
N SER A 113 1.75 3.55 9.98
CA SER A 113 0.80 2.56 10.49
C SER A 113 1.48 1.20 10.71
N CYS A 114 0.95 0.42 11.65
CA CYS A 114 1.36 -0.96 11.91
C CYS A 114 0.40 -1.93 11.20
N PHE A 115 0.93 -2.89 10.44
CA PHE A 115 0.12 -3.91 9.75
C PHE A 115 0.56 -5.33 10.16
N GLY A 116 -0.39 -6.24 10.33
CA GLY A 116 -0.08 -7.63 10.71
C GLY A 116 -1.10 -8.62 10.14
N VAL A 117 -0.61 -9.77 9.66
CA VAL A 117 -1.48 -10.86 9.18
C VAL A 117 -1.89 -11.73 10.36
N GLY A 118 -3.20 -11.91 10.57
CA GLY A 118 -3.73 -12.81 11.59
C GLY A 118 -3.64 -14.27 11.11
N ASN A 119 -2.68 -15.03 11.65
CA ASN A 119 -2.46 -16.43 11.26
C ASN A 119 -2.27 -17.40 12.45
N PHE A 120 -2.49 -16.97 13.69
CA PHE A 120 -2.17 -17.82 14.85
C PHE A 120 -3.28 -18.82 15.23
N THR A 121 -4.49 -18.66 14.68
CA THR A 121 -5.67 -19.48 15.03
C THR A 121 -6.43 -20.06 13.82
N GLY A 122 -6.01 -19.76 12.58
CA GLY A 122 -6.66 -20.22 11.35
C GLY A 122 -7.62 -19.20 10.70
N PRO A 123 -8.20 -19.51 9.52
CA PRO A 123 -9.17 -18.65 8.81
C PRO A 123 -10.44 -18.39 9.61
N MET A 124 -11.03 -17.20 9.45
CA MET A 124 -12.25 -16.78 10.17
C MET A 124 -13.17 -15.92 9.29
N ASP A 125 -14.42 -15.76 9.71
CA ASP A 125 -15.35 -14.81 9.08
C ASP A 125 -14.93 -13.35 9.35
N TRP A 126 -15.51 -12.41 8.60
CA TRP A 126 -15.15 -11.00 8.69
C TRP A 126 -15.37 -10.41 10.09
N SER A 127 -16.50 -10.75 10.74
CA SER A 127 -16.85 -10.21 12.05
C SER A 127 -15.94 -10.73 13.17
N SER A 128 -15.59 -12.01 13.12
CA SER A 128 -14.60 -12.63 13.99
C SER A 128 -13.21 -12.03 13.78
N GLY A 129 -12.87 -11.68 12.54
CA GLY A 129 -11.64 -10.98 12.18
C GLY A 129 -11.51 -9.60 12.80
N GLU A 130 -12.59 -8.83 12.77
CA GLU A 130 -12.63 -7.51 13.41
C GLU A 130 -12.40 -7.61 14.91
N VAL A 131 -13.14 -8.48 15.60
CA VAL A 131 -12.98 -8.73 17.05
C VAL A 131 -11.56 -9.18 17.38
N TYR A 132 -10.93 -9.99 16.51
CA TYR A 132 -9.53 -10.40 16.70
C TYR A 132 -8.57 -9.21 16.64
N CYS A 133 -8.70 -8.33 15.64
CA CYS A 133 -7.83 -7.16 15.54
C CYS A 133 -8.02 -6.20 16.74
N GLU A 134 -9.26 -6.05 17.23
CA GLU A 134 -9.57 -5.21 18.40
C GLU A 134 -8.83 -5.65 19.67
N GLN A 135 -8.57 -6.96 19.84
CA GLN A 135 -7.79 -7.49 20.97
C GLN A 135 -6.35 -6.94 21.03
N TYR A 136 -5.81 -6.49 19.90
CA TYR A 136 -4.49 -5.88 19.79
C TYR A 136 -4.53 -4.35 19.74
N GLY A 137 -5.70 -3.75 19.98
CA GLY A 137 -5.94 -2.31 19.80
C GLY A 137 -5.75 -1.87 18.36
N ALA A 138 -6.15 -2.73 17.42
CA ALA A 138 -6.14 -2.55 15.98
C ALA A 138 -7.55 -2.81 15.42
N HIS A 139 -7.73 -2.61 14.12
CA HIS A 139 -8.95 -2.97 13.41
C HIS A 139 -8.58 -3.78 12.15
N LEU A 140 -9.55 -4.39 11.48
CA LEU A 140 -9.29 -4.86 10.11
C LEU A 140 -8.80 -3.69 9.25
N ALA A 141 -7.85 -3.97 8.36
CA ALA A 141 -7.09 -2.91 7.73
C ALA A 141 -7.94 -2.01 6.82
N SER A 142 -7.86 -0.69 7.05
CA SER A 142 -8.30 0.35 6.12
C SER A 142 -7.21 0.69 5.10
N ILE A 143 -7.61 1.12 3.91
CA ILE A 143 -6.72 1.44 2.79
C ILE A 143 -7.00 2.87 2.31
N HIS A 144 -6.05 3.77 2.51
CA HIS A 144 -6.14 5.20 2.16
C HIS A 144 -5.19 5.62 1.04
N SER A 145 -4.39 4.69 0.52
CA SER A 145 -3.47 4.99 -0.56
C SER A 145 -3.14 3.73 -1.37
N TYR A 146 -2.60 3.96 -2.56
CA TYR A 146 -2.03 2.89 -3.37
C TYR A 146 -0.86 2.21 -2.65
N ASP A 147 -0.02 2.96 -1.94
CA ASP A 147 1.12 2.40 -1.21
C ASP A 147 0.66 1.41 -0.14
N GLU A 148 -0.42 1.74 0.59
CA GLU A 148 -1.05 0.80 1.52
C GLU A 148 -1.63 -0.41 0.79
N LEU A 149 -2.36 -0.21 -0.31
CA LEU A 149 -2.95 -1.31 -1.09
C LEU A 149 -1.88 -2.29 -1.60
N TYR A 150 -0.79 -1.75 -2.14
CA TYR A 150 0.33 -2.51 -2.66
C TYR A 150 1.06 -3.26 -1.54
N PHE A 151 1.28 -2.59 -0.40
CA PHE A 151 1.89 -3.20 0.76
C PHE A 151 1.05 -4.36 1.29
N LEU A 152 -0.27 -4.18 1.43
CA LEU A 152 -1.21 -5.24 1.82
C LEU A 152 -1.19 -6.39 0.82
N GLY A 153 -1.17 -6.09 -0.48
CA GLY A 153 -1.06 -7.09 -1.53
C GLY A 153 0.21 -7.92 -1.46
N SER A 154 1.33 -7.34 -1.02
CA SER A 154 2.58 -8.07 -0.76
C SER A 154 2.48 -9.03 0.43
N MET A 155 1.57 -8.79 1.38
CA MET A 155 1.31 -9.68 2.53
C MET A 155 0.46 -10.90 2.19
N VAL A 156 -0.24 -10.89 1.05
CA VAL A 156 -1.08 -12.01 0.56
C VAL A 156 -0.22 -13.24 0.15
N ASN A 157 1.11 -13.14 0.21
CA ASN A 157 2.03 -13.99 -0.53
C ASN A 157 2.59 -15.23 0.20
N ILE A 158 1.75 -15.96 0.95
CA ILE A 158 2.10 -17.32 1.46
C ILE A 158 0.97 -18.35 1.23
N GLY A 159 -0.24 -17.95 0.80
CA GLY A 159 -1.41 -18.85 0.79
C GLY A 159 -2.30 -18.91 -0.47
N HIS A 160 -2.10 -18.05 -1.47
CA HIS A 160 -3.01 -17.89 -2.63
C HIS A 160 -4.47 -17.50 -2.30
N THR A 161 -4.76 -17.08 -1.07
CA THR A 161 -6.11 -16.72 -0.62
C THR A 161 -6.20 -15.24 -0.28
N ALA A 162 -7.22 -14.57 -0.80
CA ALA A 162 -7.51 -13.17 -0.50
C ALA A 162 -7.78 -12.95 0.98
N LEU A 163 -7.22 -11.89 1.57
CA LEU A 163 -7.29 -11.64 3.01
C LEU A 163 -8.41 -10.65 3.33
N TRP A 164 -9.10 -10.82 4.46
CA TRP A 164 -10.09 -9.86 4.92
C TRP A 164 -9.44 -8.51 5.27
N VAL A 165 -10.08 -7.43 4.80
CA VAL A 165 -9.80 -6.03 5.17
C VAL A 165 -11.05 -5.39 5.76
N GLY A 166 -10.92 -4.19 6.32
CA GLY A 166 -12.00 -3.56 7.08
C GLY A 166 -13.15 -3.02 6.24
N ALA A 167 -13.15 -3.22 4.92
CA ALA A 167 -14.21 -2.73 4.05
C ALA A 167 -15.49 -3.55 4.25
N PHE A 168 -16.61 -2.89 4.49
CA PHE A 168 -17.92 -3.53 4.56
C PHE A 168 -19.02 -2.64 3.97
N SER A 169 -20.12 -3.28 3.58
CA SER A 169 -21.35 -2.63 3.11
C SER A 169 -22.57 -3.25 3.77
N ASN A 170 -23.48 -2.40 4.26
CA ASN A 170 -24.74 -2.80 4.90
C ASN A 170 -25.98 -2.55 4.02
N ASP A 171 -25.80 -1.94 2.84
CA ASP A 171 -26.89 -1.45 1.98
C ASP A 171 -26.82 -2.05 0.58
N ASN A 172 -26.51 -3.34 0.52
CA ASN A 172 -26.40 -4.13 -0.70
C ASN A 172 -25.30 -3.66 -1.65
N GLY A 173 -24.14 -3.29 -1.12
CA GLY A 173 -22.98 -2.90 -1.91
C GLY A 173 -23.02 -1.47 -2.44
N LYS A 174 -24.02 -0.66 -2.05
CA LYS A 174 -24.22 0.72 -2.54
C LYS A 174 -23.29 1.72 -1.87
N THR A 175 -23.08 1.58 -0.57
CA THR A 175 -22.13 2.38 0.21
C THR A 175 -21.18 1.47 0.97
N TRP A 176 -19.93 1.91 1.04
CA TRP A 176 -18.83 1.19 1.67
C TRP A 176 -18.21 2.04 2.76
N ALA A 177 -17.83 1.39 3.86
CA ALA A 177 -17.17 2.01 5.00
C ALA A 177 -16.05 1.10 5.52
N TRP A 178 -15.12 1.70 6.26
CA TRP A 178 -14.08 0.98 7.01
C TRP A 178 -14.53 0.69 8.44
N SER A 179 -14.23 -0.50 8.96
CA SER A 179 -14.58 -0.91 10.33
C SER A 179 -13.94 -0.04 11.41
N ASP A 180 -12.74 0.47 11.15
CA ASP A 180 -12.01 1.42 11.99
C ASP A 180 -12.60 2.85 11.99
N ARG A 181 -13.67 3.09 11.22
CA ARG A 181 -14.35 4.38 11.05
C ARG A 181 -13.52 5.47 10.39
N SER A 182 -12.40 5.11 9.77
CA SER A 182 -11.66 6.00 8.89
C SER A 182 -12.51 6.38 7.66
N VAL A 183 -12.14 7.48 7.02
CA VAL A 183 -12.86 7.99 5.85
C VAL A 183 -12.66 7.09 4.64
N TRP A 184 -13.69 6.95 3.80
CA TRP A 184 -13.59 6.30 2.50
C TRP A 184 -13.06 7.31 1.46
N ASP A 185 -11.78 7.64 1.55
CA ASP A 185 -11.08 8.65 0.73
C ASP A 185 -10.31 8.05 -0.45
N TYR A 186 -10.15 6.72 -0.48
CA TYR A 186 -9.54 5.96 -1.54
C TYR A 186 -10.44 4.79 -1.93
N ASN A 187 -10.55 4.50 -3.23
CA ASN A 187 -11.32 3.38 -3.74
C ASN A 187 -10.38 2.22 -4.14
N PRO A 188 -10.18 1.21 -3.28
CA PRO A 188 -9.26 0.10 -3.55
C PRO A 188 -9.87 -1.05 -4.39
N PHE A 189 -11.13 -0.94 -4.85
CA PHE A 189 -11.78 -2.03 -5.59
C PHE A 189 -11.12 -2.29 -6.95
N TYR A 190 -11.08 -3.56 -7.36
CA TYR A 190 -10.78 -3.90 -8.75
C TYR A 190 -11.81 -3.31 -9.70
N ASN A 191 -11.40 -3.10 -10.94
CA ASN A 191 -12.32 -2.70 -12.01
C ASN A 191 -13.48 -3.70 -12.13
N GLY A 192 -14.71 -3.16 -12.04
CA GLY A 192 -15.93 -3.95 -12.10
C GLY A 192 -16.38 -4.53 -10.76
N TYR A 193 -15.75 -4.14 -9.65
CA TYR A 193 -16.20 -4.40 -8.28
C TYR A 193 -16.64 -3.08 -7.62
N PRO A 194 -17.54 -3.10 -6.62
CA PRO A 194 -18.25 -4.27 -6.08
C PRO A 194 -19.24 -4.90 -7.08
N LYS A 195 -19.48 -6.22 -7.00
CA LYS A 195 -20.38 -6.98 -7.87
C LYS A 195 -21.63 -7.51 -7.15
N LEU A 196 -21.50 -7.83 -5.88
CA LEU A 196 -22.56 -8.34 -5.05
C LEU A 196 -23.56 -7.22 -4.76
N GLN A 197 -24.84 -7.57 -4.91
CA GLN A 197 -25.97 -6.70 -4.55
C GLN A 197 -26.55 -7.13 -3.19
N ILE A 198 -25.66 -7.41 -2.23
CA ILE A 198 -25.97 -7.85 -0.86
C ILE A 198 -25.03 -7.17 0.12
N SER A 199 -25.35 -7.22 1.42
CA SER A 199 -24.37 -6.86 2.45
C SER A 199 -23.14 -7.75 2.26
N ALA A 200 -21.99 -7.11 2.12
CA ALA A 200 -20.76 -7.73 1.67
C ALA A 200 -19.55 -7.10 2.37
N CYS A 201 -18.46 -7.84 2.35
CA CYS A 201 -17.21 -7.50 3.01
C CYS A 201 -16.06 -7.57 2.01
N GLY A 202 -15.02 -6.75 2.22
CA GLY A 202 -13.91 -6.62 1.28
C GLY A 202 -12.77 -7.60 1.56
N ARG A 203 -12.29 -8.29 0.53
CA ARG A 203 -11.03 -9.06 0.58
C ARG A 203 -9.98 -8.46 -0.34
N VAL A 204 -8.77 -8.30 0.17
CA VAL A 204 -7.61 -7.84 -0.61
C VAL A 204 -6.90 -9.01 -1.27
N TRP A 205 -6.62 -8.83 -2.56
CA TRP A 205 -5.72 -9.69 -3.34
C TRP A 205 -4.39 -8.94 -3.55
N SER A 206 -3.74 -9.11 -4.71
CA SER A 206 -2.43 -8.52 -4.99
C SER A 206 -2.44 -7.01 -5.15
N ALA A 207 -3.48 -6.43 -5.76
CA ALA A 207 -3.48 -5.01 -6.14
C ALA A 207 -4.88 -4.38 -6.11
N GLY A 208 -5.80 -4.98 -5.37
CA GLY A 208 -7.18 -4.53 -5.30
C GLY A 208 -7.99 -5.37 -4.33
N ILE A 209 -9.16 -4.86 -3.98
CA ILE A 209 -10.14 -5.58 -3.19
C ILE A 209 -11.33 -6.05 -4.04
N VAL A 210 -11.96 -7.13 -3.60
CA VAL A 210 -13.23 -7.66 -4.12
C VAL A 210 -14.25 -7.73 -2.98
N ASP A 211 -15.53 -7.67 -3.31
CA ASP A 211 -16.61 -7.88 -2.35
C ASP A 211 -17.03 -9.35 -2.30
N GLU A 212 -17.12 -9.89 -1.09
CA GLU A 212 -17.42 -11.29 -0.80
C GLU A 212 -18.46 -11.40 0.33
N VAL A 213 -19.06 -12.58 0.48
CA VAL A 213 -20.02 -12.86 1.56
C VAL A 213 -19.29 -12.82 2.90
N CYS A 214 -19.72 -11.96 3.83
CA CYS A 214 -19.03 -11.72 5.10
C CYS A 214 -18.84 -12.95 5.99
N THR A 215 -19.67 -13.98 5.81
CA THR A 215 -19.60 -15.26 6.56
C THR A 215 -18.54 -16.23 6.02
N ASP A 216 -17.95 -15.95 4.87
CA ASP A 216 -16.90 -16.80 4.32
C ASP A 216 -15.63 -16.71 5.17
N VAL A 217 -14.91 -17.82 5.29
CA VAL A 217 -13.68 -17.84 6.09
C VAL A 217 -12.48 -17.40 5.26
N SER A 218 -11.64 -16.54 5.83
CA SER A 218 -10.30 -16.23 5.31
C SER A 218 -9.38 -15.75 6.42
N GLN A 219 -8.09 -15.70 6.13
CA GLN A 219 -7.13 -14.98 6.94
C GLN A 219 -7.39 -13.46 6.86
N ILE A 220 -6.82 -12.70 7.78
CA ILE A 220 -7.13 -11.28 7.99
C ILE A 220 -5.86 -10.43 7.98
N ILE A 221 -6.01 -9.14 7.66
CA ILE A 221 -4.97 -8.14 7.91
C ILE A 221 -5.49 -7.13 8.91
N CYS A 222 -4.77 -6.96 10.02
CA CYS A 222 -5.03 -5.93 11.01
C CYS A 222 -4.18 -4.68 10.74
N LYS A 223 -4.74 -3.49 10.97
CA LYS A 223 -4.04 -2.20 10.94
C LYS A 223 -4.22 -1.45 12.26
N LYS A 224 -3.14 -0.82 12.71
CA LYS A 224 -3.15 0.14 13.81
C LYS A 224 -2.45 1.41 13.35
N SER A 225 -3.22 2.48 13.20
CA SER A 225 -2.69 3.83 12.92
C SER A 225 -2.02 4.40 14.18
N LEU A 226 -0.89 5.08 14.02
CA LEU A 226 -0.11 5.69 15.12
C LEU A 226 -0.28 7.20 15.22
#